data_AF-A0A7W4GFZ1-F1
#
_entry.id   AF-A0A7W4GFZ1-F1
#
_cell.length_a   1.000
_cell.length_b   1.000
_cell.length_c   1.000
_cell.angle_alpha   90.00
_cell.angle_beta   90.00
_cell.angle_gamma   90.00
#
_symmetry.space_group_name_H-M   'P 1'
#
loop_
_entity.id
_entity.type
_entity.pdbx_description
1 polymer ?
#
loop_
_entity_poly.entity_id
_entity_poly.type
_entity_poly.pdbx_seq_one_letter_code
_entity_poly.pdbx_strand_id
1 'polypeptide(L)'
;MPMFIPPLMADTLAPFTSDGCSAFPDGTFEQGELWLACCQKHDYDYWKGGSFDERLTSDKALRACVANVGQPQIALLMLAGVRVGGSPYLPTQFRWGYGWSYPRDYGALTNDERI
;
A
#
# COMPACT_ATOMS: atom_id res chain seq x y z
N MET A 1 -11.43 -32.37 27.90
CA MET A 1 -10.60 -31.94 26.75
C MET A 1 -10.26 -30.48 26.96
N PRO A 2 -9.01 -30.13 27.31
CA PRO A 2 -8.62 -28.73 27.41
C PRO A 2 -8.42 -28.17 26.00
N MET A 3 -9.07 -27.05 25.69
CA MET A 3 -8.76 -26.29 24.49
C MET A 3 -7.36 -25.69 24.64
N PHE A 4 -6.46 -26.10 23.75
CA PHE A 4 -5.17 -25.43 23.56
C PHE A 4 -5.43 -24.05 22.95
N ILE A 5 -5.20 -22.99 23.70
CA ILE A 5 -5.15 -21.62 23.18
C ILE A 5 -3.71 -21.40 22.72
N PRO A 6 -3.44 -21.27 21.41
CA PRO A 6 -2.09 -20.96 20.95
C PRO A 6 -1.69 -19.55 21.43
N PRO A 7 -0.40 -19.33 21.79
CA PRO A 7 0.07 -18.00 22.16
C PRO A 7 -0.08 -17.03 20.98
N LEU A 8 -0.65 -15.85 21.25
CA LEU A 8 -0.61 -14.69 20.35
C LEU A 8 0.87 -14.30 20.15
N MET A 9 1.47 -14.77 19.07
CA MET A 9 2.76 -14.24 18.62
C MET A 9 2.54 -12.79 18.19
N ALA A 10 3.36 -11.88 18.69
CA ALA A 10 3.38 -10.51 18.19
C ALA A 10 3.72 -10.56 16.69
N ASP A 11 2.80 -10.09 15.85
CA ASP A 11 3.07 -9.97 14.43
C ASP A 11 4.17 -8.93 14.23
N THR A 12 5.09 -9.20 13.31
CA THR A 12 6.26 -8.35 13.05
C THR A 12 6.24 -7.92 11.61
N LEU A 13 6.47 -6.64 11.37
CA LEU A 13 6.53 -6.07 10.03
C LEU A 13 7.64 -6.78 9.22
N ALA A 14 7.25 -7.45 8.13
CA ALA A 14 8.18 -8.11 7.23
C ALA A 14 9.09 -7.08 6.52
N PRO A 15 10.28 -7.44 6.01
CA PRO A 15 11.10 -6.52 5.23
C PRO A 15 10.33 -5.89 4.06
N PHE A 16 10.63 -4.62 3.76
CA PHE A 16 9.97 -3.91 2.66
C PHE A 16 10.23 -4.57 1.31
N THR A 17 9.18 -4.71 0.52
CA THR A 17 9.19 -5.14 -0.88
C THR A 17 8.26 -4.25 -1.68
N SER A 18 8.56 -4.00 -2.96
CA SER A 18 7.68 -3.29 -3.89
C SER A 18 7.58 -4.08 -5.19
N ASP A 19 6.39 -4.13 -5.77
CA ASP A 19 6.13 -4.74 -7.08
C ASP A 19 5.84 -3.68 -8.17
N GLY A 20 6.16 -2.42 -7.90
CA GLY A 20 5.90 -1.30 -8.81
C GLY A 20 4.45 -0.83 -8.68
N CYS A 21 3.76 -0.62 -9.79
CA CYS A 21 2.34 -0.24 -9.77
C CYS A 21 1.39 -1.45 -9.69
N SER A 22 1.90 -2.60 -9.22
CA SER A 22 1.23 -3.89 -9.01
C SER A 22 0.42 -4.38 -10.21
N ALA A 23 -0.87 -4.03 -10.28
CA ALA A 23 -1.80 -4.43 -11.35
C ALA A 23 -1.97 -3.34 -12.42
N PHE A 24 -1.08 -2.35 -12.45
CA PHE A 24 -1.07 -1.24 -13.37
C PHE A 24 0.33 -1.13 -14.02
N PRO A 25 0.47 -0.68 -15.28
CA PRO A 25 1.79 -0.46 -15.88
C PRO A 25 2.62 0.57 -15.09
N ASP A 26 3.94 0.45 -15.08
CA ASP A 26 4.86 1.39 -14.42
C ASP A 26 5.11 2.69 -15.20
N GLY A 27 4.59 2.75 -16.41
CA GLY A 27 4.77 3.86 -17.33
C GLY A 27 3.94 3.70 -18.61
N THR A 28 4.23 4.57 -19.58
CA THR A 28 3.65 4.47 -20.92
C THR A 28 4.43 3.46 -21.77
N PHE A 29 3.94 3.13 -22.96
CA PHE A 29 4.70 2.32 -23.92
C PHE A 29 6.05 2.94 -24.30
N GLU A 30 6.14 4.27 -24.33
CA GLU A 30 7.36 5.01 -24.71
C GLU A 30 8.30 5.23 -23.52
N GLN A 31 7.74 5.39 -22.33
CA GLN A 31 8.45 5.64 -21.09
C GLN A 31 7.96 4.65 -20.03
N GLY A 32 8.51 3.44 -20.06
CA GLY A 32 8.02 2.27 -19.32
C GLY A 32 8.08 2.38 -17.79
N GLU A 33 8.82 3.35 -17.25
CA GLU A 33 8.99 3.57 -15.81
C GLU A 33 8.59 4.98 -15.37
N LEU A 34 7.83 5.71 -16.21
CA LEU A 34 7.52 7.13 -16.04
C LEU A 34 6.98 7.50 -14.64
N TRP A 35 6.23 6.60 -14.00
CA TRP A 35 5.68 6.83 -12.67
C TRP A 35 6.02 5.72 -11.67
N LEU A 36 6.97 4.83 -12.00
CA LEU A 36 7.42 3.75 -11.13
C LEU A 36 7.81 4.26 -9.73
N ALA A 37 8.56 5.36 -9.67
CA ALA A 37 8.99 5.96 -8.40
C ALA A 37 7.80 6.45 -7.54
N CYS A 38 6.70 6.88 -8.16
CA CYS A 38 5.47 7.25 -7.44
C CYS A 38 4.83 6.02 -6.79
N CYS A 39 4.79 4.89 -7.52
CA CYS A 39 4.23 3.63 -7.03
C CYS A 39 5.11 3.02 -5.93
N GLN A 40 6.44 2.98 -6.09
CA GLN A 40 7.35 2.49 -5.03
C GLN A 40 7.21 3.27 -3.72
N LYS A 41 6.98 4.58 -3.80
CA LYS A 41 6.71 5.40 -2.62
C LYS A 41 5.35 5.07 -1.98
N HIS A 42 4.33 4.84 -2.79
CA HIS A 42 2.99 4.45 -2.34
C HIS A 42 3.00 3.06 -1.69
N ASP A 43 3.71 2.10 -2.32
CA ASP A 43 3.98 0.77 -1.80
C ASP A 43 4.62 0.81 -0.41
N TYR A 44 5.57 1.72 -0.17
CA TYR A 44 6.19 1.84 1.15
C TYR A 44 5.19 2.23 2.24
N ASP A 45 4.27 3.15 1.95
CA ASP A 45 3.20 3.50 2.89
C ASP A 45 2.23 2.31 3.06
N TYR A 46 1.89 1.64 1.97
CA TYR A 46 0.98 0.49 1.95
C TYR A 46 1.54 -0.75 2.64
N TRP A 47 2.83 -1.02 2.50
CA TRP A 47 3.55 -2.06 3.23
C TRP A 47 3.43 -1.83 4.73
N LYS A 48 3.68 -0.59 5.16
CA LYS A 48 3.67 -0.19 6.56
C LYS A 48 2.26 -0.23 7.15
N GLY A 49 1.26 0.18 6.39
CA GLY A 49 -0.11 0.33 6.88
C GLY A 49 -0.28 1.54 7.79
N GLY A 50 -1.31 1.53 8.63
CA GLY A 50 -1.68 2.67 9.46
C GLY A 50 -3.19 2.90 9.54
N SER A 51 -3.58 4.10 9.92
CA SER A 51 -4.96 4.59 9.97
C SER A 51 -5.56 4.79 8.57
N PHE A 52 -6.88 4.93 8.53
CA PHE A 52 -7.61 5.23 7.29
C PHE A 52 -7.19 6.57 6.66
N ASP A 53 -6.92 7.59 7.49
CA ASP A 53 -6.52 8.91 7.02
C ASP A 53 -5.08 8.91 6.46
N GLU A 54 -4.19 8.08 7.02
CA GLU A 54 -2.86 7.85 6.46
C GLU A 54 -2.96 7.18 5.09
N ARG A 55 -3.82 6.17 4.93
CA ARG A 55 -4.10 5.58 3.60
C ARG A 55 -4.62 6.63 2.62
N LEU A 56 -5.62 7.42 3.03
CA LEU A 56 -6.18 8.48 2.17
C LEU A 56 -5.11 9.52 1.77
N THR A 57 -4.21 9.83 2.68
CA THR A 57 -3.08 10.74 2.43
C THR A 57 -2.11 10.14 1.42
N SER A 58 -1.74 8.87 1.59
CA SER A 58 -0.88 8.15 0.64
C SER A 58 -1.49 8.07 -0.76
N ASP A 59 -2.78 7.71 -0.86
CA ASP A 59 -3.50 7.62 -2.14
C ASP A 59 -3.54 8.97 -2.88
N LYS A 60 -3.74 10.07 -2.14
CA LYS A 60 -3.69 11.43 -2.69
C LYS A 60 -2.28 11.84 -3.10
N ALA A 61 -1.25 11.40 -2.36
CA ALA A 61 0.15 11.65 -2.69
C ALA A 61 0.55 10.92 -3.99
N LEU A 62 0.10 9.67 -4.18
CA LEU A 62 0.25 8.95 -5.45
C LEU A 62 -0.36 9.75 -6.60
N ARG A 63 -1.62 10.19 -6.46
CA ARG A 63 -2.27 11.04 -7.48
C ARG A 63 -1.45 12.29 -7.80
N ALA A 64 -0.99 13.00 -6.78
CA ALA A 64 -0.22 14.23 -6.97
C ALA A 64 1.12 13.94 -7.70
N CYS A 65 1.83 12.89 -7.31
CA CYS A 65 3.08 12.47 -7.93
C CYS A 65 2.89 12.14 -9.42
N VAL A 66 1.90 11.31 -9.75
CA VAL A 66 1.63 10.90 -11.13
C VAL A 66 1.14 12.07 -12.00
N ALA A 67 0.37 12.99 -11.42
CA ALA A 67 -0.01 14.22 -12.12
C ALA A 67 1.21 15.10 -12.43
N ASN A 68 2.17 15.19 -11.50
CA ASN A 68 3.39 15.99 -11.66
C ASN A 68 4.37 15.44 -12.71
N VAL A 69 4.32 14.14 -13.01
CA VAL A 69 5.06 13.56 -14.17
C VAL A 69 4.31 13.73 -15.50
N GLY A 70 3.27 14.56 -15.53
CA GLY A 70 2.55 14.94 -16.75
C GLY A 70 1.35 14.05 -17.08
N GLN A 71 0.90 13.19 -16.16
CA GLN A 71 -0.15 12.19 -16.42
C GLN A 71 -1.39 12.36 -15.51
N PRO A 72 -2.08 13.51 -15.53
CA PRO A 72 -3.18 13.81 -14.58
C PRO A 72 -4.41 12.90 -14.71
N GLN A 73 -4.69 12.39 -15.92
CA GLN A 73 -5.81 11.46 -16.13
C GLN A 73 -5.50 10.06 -15.57
N ILE A 74 -4.28 9.57 -15.81
CA ILE A 74 -3.79 8.33 -15.22
C ILE A 74 -3.76 8.45 -13.69
N ALA A 75 -3.33 9.59 -13.16
CA ALA A 75 -3.33 9.85 -11.73
C ALA A 75 -4.74 9.72 -11.11
N LEU A 76 -5.77 10.24 -11.77
CA LEU A 76 -7.15 10.12 -11.30
C LEU A 76 -7.65 8.66 -11.36
N LEU A 77 -7.30 7.94 -12.43
CA LEU A 77 -7.63 6.52 -12.58
C LEU A 77 -6.95 5.67 -11.50
N MET A 78 -5.66 5.90 -11.25
CA MET A 78 -4.91 5.25 -10.18
C MET A 78 -5.53 5.52 -8.82
N LEU A 79 -5.90 6.77 -8.51
CA LEU A 79 -6.61 7.09 -7.27
C LEU A 79 -7.89 6.26 -7.13
N ALA A 80 -8.73 6.20 -8.17
CA ALA A 80 -9.95 5.40 -8.11
C ALA A 80 -9.63 3.90 -7.87
N GLY A 81 -8.63 3.36 -8.55
CA GLY A 81 -8.16 1.98 -8.40
C GLY A 81 -7.70 1.66 -6.99
N VAL A 82 -6.77 2.45 -6.42
CA VAL A 82 -6.20 2.19 -5.10
C VAL A 82 -7.22 2.36 -3.98
N ARG A 83 -8.22 3.24 -4.13
CA ARG A 83 -9.31 3.40 -3.15
C ARG A 83 -10.19 2.16 -3.05
N VAL A 84 -10.37 1.42 -4.14
CA VAL A 84 -11.15 0.17 -4.17
C VAL A 84 -10.28 -1.04 -3.85
N GLY A 85 -9.23 -1.27 -4.65
CA GLY A 85 -8.39 -2.47 -4.57
C GLY A 85 -7.39 -2.52 -3.43
N GLY A 86 -7.02 -1.35 -2.89
CA GLY A 86 -6.02 -1.23 -1.81
C GLY A 86 -6.56 -1.41 -0.39
N SER A 87 -7.80 -1.88 -0.23
CA SER A 87 -8.43 -2.06 1.07
C SER A 87 -7.71 -3.14 1.90
N PRO A 88 -7.51 -2.97 3.22
CA PRO A 88 -6.90 -3.99 4.08
C PRO A 88 -7.73 -5.28 4.17
N TYR A 89 -9.03 -5.21 3.83
CA TYR A 89 -9.96 -6.33 3.90
C TYR A 89 -9.95 -7.24 2.66
N LEU A 90 -9.19 -6.88 1.62
CA LEU A 90 -9.03 -7.72 0.44
C LEU A 90 -7.74 -8.54 0.55
N PRO A 91 -7.75 -9.83 0.17
CA PRO A 91 -6.57 -10.68 0.22
C PRO A 91 -5.62 -10.42 -0.97
N THR A 92 -5.35 -9.16 -1.30
CA THR A 92 -4.42 -8.75 -2.35
C THR A 92 -3.01 -8.61 -1.79
N GLN A 93 -2.00 -8.74 -2.66
CA GLN A 93 -0.59 -8.61 -2.26
C GLN A 93 -0.17 -7.14 -2.05
N PHE A 94 -0.94 -6.20 -2.61
CA PHE A 94 -0.77 -4.74 -2.53
C PHE A 94 -1.83 -4.07 -1.64
N ARG A 95 -2.40 -4.80 -0.66
CA ARG A 95 -3.38 -4.23 0.28
C ARG A 95 -2.72 -3.25 1.25
N TRP A 96 -3.49 -2.35 1.84
CA TRP A 96 -3.02 -1.57 2.99
C TRP A 96 -2.57 -2.51 4.14
N GLY A 97 -1.36 -2.31 4.65
CA GLY A 97 -0.71 -3.16 5.64
C GLY A 97 -0.19 -4.48 5.10
N TYR A 98 0.21 -4.59 3.83
CA TYR A 98 0.64 -5.89 3.27
C TYR A 98 1.94 -6.44 3.87
N GLY A 99 2.74 -5.61 4.55
CA GLY A 99 3.92 -6.05 5.29
C GLY A 99 3.60 -6.86 6.55
N TRP A 100 2.32 -6.86 6.97
CA TRP A 100 1.81 -7.61 8.11
C TRP A 100 1.13 -8.89 7.67
N SER A 101 1.00 -9.84 8.61
CA SER A 101 0.14 -11.00 8.41
C SER A 101 -1.30 -10.56 8.11
N TYR A 102 -1.95 -11.26 7.16
CA TYR A 102 -3.33 -10.97 6.82
C TYR A 102 -4.29 -11.67 7.80
N PRO A 103 -5.31 -10.99 8.34
CA PRO A 103 -5.68 -9.59 8.11
C PRO A 103 -4.94 -8.61 9.04
N ARG A 104 -4.67 -7.40 8.53
CA ARG A 104 -4.24 -6.25 9.32
C ARG A 104 -5.20 -5.10 9.05
N ASP A 105 -6.02 -4.76 10.04
CA ASP A 105 -6.97 -3.66 9.94
C ASP A 105 -6.27 -2.29 10.01
N TYR A 106 -7.05 -1.23 9.80
CA TYR A 106 -6.58 0.12 10.09
C TYR A 106 -6.24 0.26 11.58
N GLY A 107 -5.09 0.83 11.87
CA GLY A 107 -4.66 1.07 13.24
C GLY A 107 -3.41 1.93 13.28
N ALA A 108 -3.30 2.78 14.29
CA ALA A 108 -2.10 3.58 14.49
C ALA A 108 -0.91 2.66 14.75
N LEU A 109 0.19 2.91 14.06
CA LEU A 109 1.46 2.23 14.33
C LEU A 109 2.01 2.70 15.68
N THR A 110 2.43 1.75 16.50
CA THR A 110 3.21 2.00 17.72
C THR A 110 4.58 2.59 17.35
N ASN A 111 5.31 3.13 18.33
CA ASN A 111 6.60 3.76 18.06
C ASN A 111 7.60 2.80 17.40
N ASP A 112 7.57 1.53 17.79
CA ASP A 112 8.48 0.51 17.26
C ASP A 112 8.13 0.11 15.81
N GLU A 113 6.89 0.39 15.38
CA GLU A 113 6.40 0.07 14.03
C GLU A 113 6.55 1.26 13.06
N ARG A 114 6.93 2.45 13.54
CA ARG A 114 7.05 3.69 12.75
C ARG A 114 8.38 3.85 11.99
N ILE A 115 9.13 2.74 11.86
CA ILE A 115 10.46 2.59 11.23
C ILE A 115 10.63 3.44 9.96
#